data_AF-A0AAV5AXM7-F1
#
_entry.id   AF-A0AAV5AXM7-F1
#
_cell.length_a   1.000
_cell.length_b   1.000
_cell.length_c   1.000
_cell.angle_alpha   90.00
_cell.angle_beta   90.00
_cell.angle_gamma   90.00
#
_symmetry.space_group_name_H-M   'P 1'
#
loop_
_entity.id
_entity.type
_entity.pdbx_description
1 polymer ?
#
loop_
_entity_poly.entity_id
_entity_poly.type
_entity_poly.pdbx_seq_one_letter_code
_entity_poly.pdbx_strand_id
1 'polypeptide(L)'
;MARVVSKIFHWFFLSCKEATFLIEKQLDGRLSFVERMQLKGHLFFCKICVAYNKKAKILHKILQNYIRKDFQYKSESCEMEKFKYSLKEKINNFNT
;
A
#
# COMPACT_ATOMS: atom_id res chain seq x y z
N MET A 1 -5.02 -20.05 34.73
CA MET A 1 -4.22 -19.03 34.01
C MET A 1 -5.13 -17.89 33.53
N ALA A 2 -5.64 -17.06 34.44
CA ALA A 2 -6.69 -16.07 34.14
C ALA A 2 -6.57 -14.80 35.00
N ARG A 3 -5.36 -14.29 35.26
CA ARG A 3 -5.15 -13.16 36.17
C ARG A 3 -4.02 -12.22 35.76
N VAL A 4 -4.07 -11.65 34.55
CA VAL A 4 -3.34 -10.39 34.24
C VAL A 4 -4.04 -9.56 33.14
N VAL A 5 -5.38 -9.57 33.08
CA VAL A 5 -6.11 -8.89 31.98
C VAL A 5 -6.65 -7.51 32.39
N SER A 6 -6.65 -7.13 33.67
CA SER A 6 -7.43 -5.97 34.12
C SER A 6 -6.69 -4.63 34.25
N LYS A 7 -5.34 -4.58 34.21
CA LYS A 7 -4.59 -3.33 34.50
C LYS A 7 -3.69 -2.80 33.36
N ILE A 8 -3.51 -3.57 32.29
CA ILE A 8 -2.84 -3.12 31.05
C ILE A 8 -3.79 -2.29 30.18
N PHE A 9 -5.11 -2.42 30.42
CA PHE A 9 -6.19 -1.84 29.63
C PHE A 9 -6.16 -0.31 29.50
N HIS A 10 -5.65 0.43 30.49
CA HIS A 10 -5.70 1.89 30.46
C HIS A 10 -4.44 2.54 29.86
N TRP A 11 -3.27 1.90 29.99
CA TRP A 11 -2.02 2.39 29.38
C TRP A 11 -1.97 2.12 27.86
N PHE A 12 -2.70 1.09 27.44
CA PHE A 12 -2.77 0.59 26.07
C PHE A 12 -4.06 1.02 25.35
N PHE A 13 -4.55 2.24 25.62
CA PHE A 13 -5.81 2.76 25.07
C PHE A 13 -5.69 3.15 23.58
N LEU A 14 -5.17 2.24 22.76
CA LEU A 14 -5.38 2.27 21.32
C LEU A 14 -6.60 1.39 21.04
N SER A 15 -7.74 2.03 20.77
CA SER A 15 -8.95 1.31 20.38
C SER A 15 -8.73 0.57 19.06
N CYS A 16 -9.54 -0.46 18.77
CA CYS A 16 -9.47 -1.15 17.47
C CYS A 16 -9.69 -0.18 16.30
N LYS A 17 -10.46 0.89 16.50
CA LYS A 17 -10.69 1.96 15.52
C LYS A 17 -9.40 2.73 15.25
N GLU A 18 -8.69 3.15 16.30
CA GLU A 18 -7.41 3.83 16.16
C GLU A 18 -6.32 2.92 15.59
N ALA A 19 -6.32 1.63 15.96
CA ALA A 19 -5.42 0.65 15.37
C ALA A 19 -5.64 0.51 13.86
N THR A 20 -6.90 0.48 13.41
CA THR A 20 -7.26 0.44 11.99
C THR A 20 -6.78 1.70 11.28
N PHE A 21 -6.98 2.88 11.87
CA PHE A 21 -6.47 4.14 11.35
C PHE A 21 -4.94 4.16 11.24
N LEU A 22 -4.22 3.71 12.28
CA LEU A 22 -2.77 3.59 12.24
C LEU A 22 -2.30 2.58 11.20
N ILE A 23 -3.06 1.49 10.96
CA ILE A 23 -2.77 0.51 9.92
C ILE A 23 -2.85 1.14 8.54
N GLU A 24 -3.86 1.97 8.26
CA GLU A 24 -3.99 2.68 6.99
C GLU A 24 -2.90 3.75 6.84
N LYS A 25 -2.68 4.56 7.89
CA LYS A 25 -1.61 5.57 7.93
C LYS A 25 -0.21 4.96 7.71
N GLN A 26 0.01 3.71 8.12
CA GLN A 26 1.26 2.98 7.85
C GLN A 26 1.46 2.68 6.36
N LEU A 27 0.37 2.44 5.62
CA LEU A 27 0.41 2.10 4.19
C LEU A 27 0.74 3.33 3.35
N ASP A 28 0.32 4.52 3.81
CA ASP A 28 0.65 5.80 3.19
C ASP A 28 2.07 6.32 3.53
N GLY A 29 2.82 5.59 4.35
CA GLY A 29 4.22 5.90 4.67
C GLY A 29 4.43 7.00 5.72
N ARG A 30 3.38 7.47 6.41
CA ARG A 30 3.43 8.61 7.34
C ARG A 30 3.34 8.24 8.82
N LEU A 31 3.76 7.03 9.20
CA LEU A 31 3.61 6.55 10.59
C LEU A 31 4.83 6.90 11.45
N SER A 32 4.60 7.57 12.59
CA SER A 32 5.63 7.88 13.57
C SER A 32 6.15 6.62 14.27
N PHE A 33 7.40 6.66 14.76
CA PHE A 33 8.02 5.54 15.49
C PHE A 33 7.23 5.13 16.73
N VAL A 34 6.65 6.10 17.44
CA VAL A 34 5.82 5.87 18.64
C VAL A 34 4.52 5.15 18.29
N GLU A 35 3.81 5.64 17.27
CA GLU A 35 2.57 5.04 16.76
C GLU A 35 2.82 3.62 16.26
N ARG A 36 3.99 3.37 15.65
CA ARG A 36 4.40 2.03 15.22
C ARG A 36 4.55 1.06 16.39
N MET A 37 5.14 1.49 17.52
CA MET A 37 5.28 0.63 18.71
C MET A 37 3.91 0.34 19.34
N GLN A 38 3.06 1.36 19.46
CA GLN A 38 1.69 1.21 19.96
C GLN A 38 0.87 0.23 19.10
N LEU A 39 0.91 0.40 17.77
CA LEU A 39 0.22 -0.48 16.85
C LEU A 39 0.74 -1.92 16.93
N LYS A 40 2.07 -2.13 17.04
CA LYS A 40 2.65 -3.47 17.19
C LYS A 40 2.14 -4.18 18.43
N GLY A 41 2.10 -3.51 19.57
CA GLY A 41 1.56 -4.13 20.78
C GLY A 41 0.04 -4.37 20.66
N HIS A 42 -0.72 -3.51 19.99
CA HIS A 42 -2.17 -3.77 19.78
C HIS A 42 -2.39 -5.02 18.93
N LEU A 43 -1.61 -5.17 17.86
CA LEU A 43 -1.63 -6.35 17.00
C LEU A 43 -1.18 -7.63 17.72
N PHE A 44 -0.36 -7.53 18.77
CA PHE A 44 0.04 -8.69 19.55
C PHE A 44 -1.14 -9.32 20.31
N PHE A 45 -2.08 -8.49 20.81
CA PHE A 45 -3.22 -8.96 21.61
C PHE A 45 -4.52 -9.10 20.79
N CYS A 46 -4.72 -8.29 19.75
CA CYS A 46 -5.96 -8.26 18.97
C CYS A 46 -5.85 -9.03 17.65
N LYS A 47 -6.37 -10.25 17.63
CA LYS A 47 -6.42 -11.11 16.42
C LYS A 47 -7.19 -10.49 15.25
N ILE A 48 -8.23 -9.70 15.54
CA ILE A 48 -9.08 -9.04 14.53
C ILE A 48 -8.25 -8.02 13.76
N CYS A 49 -7.53 -7.15 14.47
CA CYS A 49 -6.66 -6.16 13.85
C CYS A 49 -5.48 -6.81 13.09
N VAL A 50 -4.99 -7.97 13.53
CA VAL A 50 -4.01 -8.77 12.76
C VAL A 50 -4.57 -9.21 11.41
N ALA A 51 -5.79 -9.77 11.42
CA ALA A 51 -6.45 -10.19 10.18
C ALA A 51 -6.69 -9.00 9.24
N TYR A 52 -7.16 -7.87 9.78
CA TYR A 52 -7.34 -6.64 9.01
C TYR A 52 -6.03 -6.12 8.43
N ASN A 53 -4.95 -6.03 9.23
CA ASN A 53 -3.63 -5.60 8.77
C ASN A 53 -3.12 -6.44 7.59
N LYS A 54 -3.34 -7.77 7.62
CA LYS A 54 -2.98 -8.65 6.51
C LYS A 54 -3.78 -8.32 5.25
N LYS A 55 -5.11 -8.13 5.36
CA LYS A 55 -5.98 -7.74 4.24
C LYS A 55 -5.57 -6.39 3.65
N ALA A 56 -5.35 -5.39 4.49
CA ALA A 56 -4.97 -4.04 4.08
C ALA A 56 -3.64 -4.04 3.30
N LYS A 57 -2.62 -4.79 3.76
CA LYS A 57 -1.35 -4.94 3.04
C LYS A 57 -1.49 -5.62 1.67
N ILE A 58 -2.32 -6.66 1.58
CA ILE A 58 -2.58 -7.35 0.31
C ILE A 58 -3.25 -6.40 -0.68
N LEU A 59 -4.31 -5.70 -0.23
CA LEU A 59 -5.02 -4.73 -1.05
C LEU A 59 -4.09 -3.63 -1.55
N HIS A 60 -3.27 -3.07 -0.66
CA HIS A 60 -2.32 -2.04 -1.01
C HIS A 60 -1.27 -2.53 -2.03
N LYS A 61 -0.77 -3.77 -1.89
CA LYS A 61 0.16 -4.37 -2.85
C LYS A 61 -0.48 -4.57 -4.22
N ILE A 62 -1.73 -5.04 -4.27
CA ILE A 62 -2.48 -5.20 -5.52
C ILE A 62 -2.65 -3.83 -6.20
N LEU A 63 -3.05 -2.81 -5.43
CA LEU A 63 -3.25 -1.47 -5.95
C LEU A 63 -1.94 -0.85 -6.48
N GLN A 64 -0.84 -0.98 -5.73
CA GLN A 64 0.48 -0.54 -6.20
C GLN A 64 0.90 -1.25 -7.49
N ASN A 65 0.66 -2.57 -7.59
CA ASN A 65 0.97 -3.33 -8.80
C ASN A 65 0.10 -2.92 -9.98
N TYR A 66 -1.19 -2.62 -9.74
CA TYR A 66 -2.10 -2.15 -10.78
C TYR A 66 -1.66 -0.79 -11.31
N ILE A 67 -1.37 0.17 -10.42
CA ILE A 67 -0.86 1.50 -10.81
C ILE A 67 0.44 1.34 -11.59
N ARG A 68 1.39 0.52 -11.13
CA ARG A 68 2.64 0.28 -11.87
C ARG A 68 2.41 -0.30 -13.26
N LYS A 69 1.49 -1.25 -13.40
CA LYS A 69 1.14 -1.84 -14.70
C LYS A 69 0.45 -0.84 -15.63
N ASP A 70 -0.41 0.01 -15.10
CA ASP A 70 -1.07 1.08 -15.86
C ASP A 70 -0.04 2.10 -16.39
N PHE A 71 0.93 2.49 -15.54
CA PHE A 71 2.06 3.33 -15.96
C PHE A 71 2.98 2.63 -16.98
N GLN A 72 3.21 1.31 -16.83
CA GLN A 72 4.02 0.55 -17.78
C GLN A 72 3.30 0.45 -19.15
N TYR A 73 2.01 0.17 -19.17
CA TYR A 73 1.19 0.17 -20.39
C TYR A 73 1.12 1.56 -21.04
N LYS A 74 1.06 2.64 -20.24
CA LYS A 74 1.08 4.01 -20.75
C LYS A 74 2.46 4.43 -21.29
N SER A 75 3.54 3.92 -20.69
CA SER A 75 4.90 4.11 -21.19
C SER A 75 5.13 3.34 -22.50
N GLU A 76 4.70 2.08 -22.55
CA GLU A 76 4.85 1.21 -23.72
C GLU A 76 3.99 1.68 -24.91
N SER A 77 2.79 2.20 -24.66
CA SER A 77 1.97 2.84 -25.70
C SER A 77 2.59 4.13 -26.24
N CYS A 78 3.21 4.96 -25.39
CA CYS A 78 3.96 6.15 -25.83
C CYS A 78 5.19 5.79 -26.68
N GLU A 79 5.90 4.71 -26.34
CA GLU A 79 7.06 4.21 -27.08
C GLU A 79 6.66 3.63 -28.45
N MET A 80 5.57 2.86 -28.50
CA MET A 80 5.00 2.33 -29.74
C MET A 80 4.48 3.42 -30.69
N GLU A 81 3.90 4.51 -30.15
CA GLU A 81 3.51 5.66 -30.97
C GLU A 81 4.70 6.39 -31.59
N LYS A 82 5.79 6.60 -30.82
CA LYS A 82 7.03 7.19 -31.34
C LYS A 82 7.64 6.33 -32.44
N PHE A 83 7.61 5.00 -32.29
CA PHE A 83 8.10 4.10 -33.32
C PHE A 83 7.28 4.18 -34.62
N LYS A 84 5.93 4.18 -34.53
CA LYS A 84 5.05 4.37 -35.70
C LYS A 84 5.35 5.67 -36.45
N TYR A 85 5.60 6.76 -35.73
CA TYR A 85 5.92 8.06 -36.32
C TYR A 85 7.25 8.00 -37.10
N SER A 86 8.28 7.39 -36.50
CA SER A 86 9.60 7.25 -37.13
C SER A 86 9.60 6.38 -38.39
N LEU A 87 8.72 5.37 -38.47
CA LEU A 87 8.53 4.57 -39.68
C LEU A 87 7.85 5.39 -40.79
N LYS A 88 6.88 6.22 -40.42
CA LYS A 88 6.13 7.06 -41.36
C LYS A 88 7.02 8.10 -42.03
N GLU A 89 7.92 8.74 -41.29
CA GLU A 89 8.93 9.66 -41.85
C GLU A 89 9.89 8.95 -42.81
N LYS A 90 10.39 7.76 -42.44
CA LYS A 90 11.29 7.00 -43.31
C LYS A 90 10.62 6.59 -44.62
N ILE A 91 9.36 6.16 -44.58
CA ILE A 91 8.60 5.80 -45.78
C ILE A 91 8.36 7.02 -46.67
N ASN A 92 8.05 8.19 -46.10
CA ASN A 92 7.83 9.41 -46.86
C ASN A 92 9.12 9.87 -47.57
N ASN A 93 10.26 9.81 -46.89
CA ASN A 93 11.55 10.18 -47.46
C ASN A 93 12.09 9.20 -48.51
N PHE A 94 11.58 7.96 -48.55
CA PHE A 94 11.93 6.96 -49.57
C PHE A 94 11.08 7.08 -50.84
N ASN A 95 9.93 7.77 -50.80
CA ASN A 95 8.99 7.93 -51.92
C ASN A 95 9.13 9.30 -52.62
N THR A 96 10.17 10.07 -52.29
CA THR A 96 10.63 11.30 -52.95
C THR A 96 12.05 11.09 -53.41
#